data_AF-A0A4Y7PJF3-F1
#
_entry.id   AF-A0A4Y7PJF3-F1
#
_cell.length_a   1.000
_cell.length_b   1.000
_cell.length_c   1.000
_cell.angle_alpha   90.00
_cell.angle_beta   90.00
_cell.angle_gamma   90.00
#
_symmetry.space_group_name_H-M   'P 1'
#
loop_
_entity.id
_entity.type
_entity.pdbx_description
1 polymer ?
#
loop_
_entity_poly.entity_id
_entity_poly.type
_entity_poly.pdbx_seq_one_letter_code
_entity_poly.pdbx_strand_id
1 'polypeptide(L)'
;MLCAICLEPYDHFHVAVATTCGHVFGSNCLREQARHLNAPDLLCPLCRTIIDLNALVSIEVDADSAALTAQQQDAVVRLKDLCNAILDKDQPASQAFADDVSESHAMTDAKTVIRHLSAFAVRLHRECTQERFLKYECQKLESTMELVDKKALKAEQELATKLQQMEEEEAIVAALNAQIEEVEAEIYGSL
;
A
#
# COMPACT_ATOMS: atom_id res chain seq x y z
N MET A 1 -9.15 7.76 22.94
CA MET A 1 -10.49 8.14 23.47
C MET A 1 -11.52 7.13 22.98
N LEU A 2 -12.61 6.91 23.74
CA LEU A 2 -13.69 5.97 23.38
C LEU A 2 -14.99 6.70 23.03
N CYS A 3 -15.79 6.14 22.13
CA CYS A 3 -17.13 6.60 21.80
C CYS A 3 -18.10 6.33 22.96
N ALA A 4 -18.82 7.34 23.43
CA ALA A 4 -19.76 7.18 24.55
C ALA A 4 -21.05 6.41 24.19
N ILE A 5 -21.27 6.06 22.92
CA ILE A 5 -22.44 5.28 22.47
C ILE A 5 -22.11 3.78 22.44
N CYS A 6 -21.03 3.39 21.76
CA CYS A 6 -20.67 1.98 21.58
C CYS A 6 -19.47 1.52 22.43
N LEU A 7 -18.80 2.44 23.13
CA LEU A 7 -17.60 2.21 23.93
C LEU A 7 -16.36 1.71 23.15
N GLU A 8 -16.37 1.84 21.82
CA GLU A 8 -15.22 1.50 20.96
C GLU A 8 -14.25 2.67 20.79
N PRO A 9 -12.95 2.41 20.54
CA PRO A 9 -11.97 3.44 20.22
C PRO A 9 -12.24 4.09 18.86
N TYR A 10 -11.88 5.37 18.72
CA TYR A 10 -11.89 6.05 17.43
C TYR A 10 -10.72 5.60 16.57
N ASP A 11 -11.00 5.29 15.30
CA ASP A 11 -10.02 4.89 14.29
C ASP A 11 -10.49 5.33 12.89
N HIS A 12 -9.82 4.81 11.84
CA HIS A 12 -10.15 5.13 10.44
C HIS A 12 -11.58 4.70 10.03
N PHE A 13 -12.16 3.70 10.70
CA PHE A 13 -13.51 3.19 10.44
C PHE A 13 -14.53 3.76 11.44
N HIS A 14 -14.07 4.20 12.61
CA HIS A 14 -14.84 4.81 13.69
C HIS A 14 -14.50 6.30 13.83
N VAL A 15 -14.88 7.08 12.82
CA VAL A 15 -14.58 8.52 12.76
C VAL A 15 -15.27 9.29 13.89
N ALA A 16 -14.48 10.03 14.67
CA ALA A 16 -14.98 10.89 15.73
C ALA A 16 -15.55 12.19 15.17
N VAL A 17 -16.70 12.62 15.70
CA VAL A 17 -17.36 13.89 15.35
C VAL A 17 -17.75 14.63 16.62
N ALA A 18 -17.49 15.94 16.64
CA ALA A 18 -18.02 16.84 17.65
C ALA A 18 -19.42 17.29 17.27
N THR A 19 -20.29 17.29 18.28
CA THR A 19 -21.62 17.89 18.22
C THR A 19 -21.55 19.38 18.58
N THR A 20 -22.62 20.13 18.29
CA THR A 20 -22.76 21.56 18.64
C THR A 20 -22.64 21.82 20.14
N CYS A 21 -22.97 20.84 20.98
CA CYS A 21 -22.81 20.92 22.43
C CYS A 21 -21.39 20.58 22.93
N GLY A 22 -20.45 20.29 22.03
CA GLY A 22 -19.04 20.00 22.32
C GLY A 22 -18.72 18.54 22.67
N HIS A 23 -19.73 17.68 22.80
CA HIS A 23 -19.51 16.25 23.04
C HIS A 23 -19.14 15.50 21.76
N VAL A 24 -18.27 14.51 21.91
CA VAL A 24 -17.68 13.74 20.81
C VAL A 24 -18.25 12.32 20.78
N PHE A 25 -18.62 11.86 19.59
CA PHE A 25 -19.17 10.52 19.36
C PHE A 25 -18.67 9.96 18.02
N GLY A 26 -18.94 8.68 17.76
CA GLY A 26 -18.77 8.08 16.44
C GLY A 26 -19.81 8.60 15.46
N SER A 27 -19.38 9.00 14.26
CA SER A 27 -20.26 9.49 13.19
C SER A 27 -21.37 8.50 12.85
N ASN A 28 -21.01 7.21 12.72
CA ASN A 28 -21.98 6.14 12.43
C ASN A 28 -22.93 5.90 13.61
N CYS A 29 -22.42 5.96 14.84
CA CYS A 29 -23.23 5.76 16.04
C CYS A 29 -24.34 6.82 16.18
N LEU A 30 -24.04 8.10 15.91
CA LEU A 30 -25.06 9.16 15.93
C LEU A 30 -26.11 8.98 14.84
N ARG A 31 -25.69 8.60 13.62
CA ARG A 31 -26.60 8.36 12.49
C ARG A 31 -27.51 7.16 12.76
N GLU A 32 -26.97 6.10 13.33
CA GLU A 32 -27.72 4.91 13.71
C GLU A 32 -28.72 5.21 14.83
N GLN A 33 -28.30 5.94 15.86
CA GLN A 33 -29.17 6.39 16.94
C GLN A 33 -30.34 7.25 16.41
N ALA A 34 -30.08 8.16 15.47
CA ALA A 34 -31.11 8.98 14.83
C ALA A 34 -32.13 8.13 14.06
N ARG A 35 -31.67 7.07 13.37
CA ARG A 35 -32.56 6.13 12.66
C ARG A 35 -33.43 5.32 13.62
N HIS A 36 -32.88 4.88 14.76
CA HIS A 36 -33.62 4.02 15.68
C HIS A 36 -34.67 4.75 16.51
N LEU A 37 -34.43 6.02 16.85
CA LEU A 37 -35.31 6.74 17.77
C LEU A 37 -36.62 7.21 17.14
N ASN A 38 -36.74 7.25 15.80
CA ASN A 38 -37.91 7.80 15.08
C ASN A 38 -38.42 9.13 15.67
N ALA A 39 -37.52 9.88 16.31
CA ALA A 39 -37.82 11.11 17.02
C ALA A 39 -37.50 12.29 16.10
N PRO A 40 -38.29 13.37 16.17
CA PRO A 40 -38.05 14.55 15.34
C PRO A 40 -36.70 15.20 15.63
N ASP A 41 -36.22 15.10 16.88
CA ASP A 41 -34.97 15.69 17.32
C ASP A 41 -34.03 14.63 17.91
N LEU A 42 -32.78 14.59 17.42
CA LEU A 42 -31.72 13.79 18.01
C LEU A 42 -31.16 14.52 19.23
N LEU A 43 -31.23 13.90 20.42
CA LEU A 43 -30.69 14.48 21.65
C LEU A 43 -29.32 13.90 21.97
N CYS A 44 -28.41 14.76 22.44
CA CYS A 44 -27.11 14.33 22.94
C CYS A 44 -27.26 13.33 24.10
N PRO A 45 -26.63 12.13 24.03
CA PRO A 45 -26.68 11.15 25.11
C PRO A 45 -26.15 11.67 26.46
N LEU A 46 -25.26 12.67 26.43
CA LEU A 46 -24.58 13.18 27.63
C LEU A 46 -25.29 14.38 28.25
N CYS A 47 -25.65 15.39 27.45
CA CYS A 47 -26.25 16.63 27.97
C CYS A 47 -27.67 16.92 27.46
N ARG A 48 -28.25 16.03 26.65
CA ARG A 48 -29.61 16.13 26.08
C ARG A 48 -29.89 17.40 25.28
N THR A 49 -28.86 18.10 24.82
CA THR A 49 -28.99 19.20 23.85
C THR A 49 -29.33 18.62 22.47
N ILE A 50 -30.15 19.32 21.68
CA ILE A 50 -30.50 18.91 20.31
C ILE A 50 -29.23 18.93 19.45
N ILE A 51 -29.00 17.82 18.75
CA ILE A 51 -27.92 17.62 17.81
C ILE A 51 -28.45 17.81 16.40
N ASP A 52 -27.86 18.76 15.67
CA ASP A 52 -28.01 18.84 14.22
C ASP A 52 -26.92 17.98 13.55
N LEU A 53 -27.33 16.91 12.87
CA LEU A 53 -26.43 16.01 12.15
C LEU A 53 -25.69 16.70 11.00
N ASN A 54 -26.21 17.81 10.48
CA ASN A 54 -25.56 18.57 9.41
C ASN A 54 -24.50 19.55 9.96
N ALA A 55 -24.55 19.85 11.25
CA ALA A 55 -23.61 20.72 11.93
C ALA A 55 -22.48 19.96 12.65
N LEU A 56 -22.32 18.67 12.37
CA LEU A 56 -21.26 17.85 12.95
C LEU A 56 -19.90 18.23 12.35
N VAL A 57 -18.89 18.34 13.21
CA VAL A 57 -17.51 18.61 12.81
C VAL A 57 -16.68 17.36 13.04
N SER A 58 -16.07 16.81 11.99
CA SER A 58 -15.12 15.71 12.14
C SER A 58 -13.93 16.16 12.97
N ILE A 59 -13.57 15.36 13.97
CA ILE A 59 -12.36 15.57 14.76
C ILE A 59 -11.37 14.49 14.37
N GLU A 60 -10.21 14.91 13.90
CA GLU A 60 -9.06 14.05 13.81
C GLU A 60 -8.56 13.79 15.24
N VAL A 61 -8.95 12.64 15.77
CA VAL A 61 -8.41 12.15 17.04
C VAL A 61 -7.07 11.53 16.68
N ASP A 62 -6.04 12.37 16.58
CA ASP A 62 -4.67 11.90 16.45
C ASP A 62 -4.31 11.06 17.68
N ALA A 63 -4.52 9.75 17.59
CA ALA A 63 -3.87 8.81 18.48
C ALA A 63 -2.35 8.75 18.22
N ASP A 64 -1.92 9.23 17.04
CA ASP A 64 -0.55 9.10 16.53
C ASP A 64 0.36 10.31 16.82
N SER A 65 -0.19 11.47 17.20
CA SER A 65 0.64 12.66 17.51
C SER A 65 0.98 12.83 19.00
N ALA A 66 0.41 11.99 19.88
CA ALA A 66 0.86 11.89 21.25
C ALA A 66 2.23 11.20 21.27
N ALA A 67 3.29 11.97 21.53
CA ALA A 67 4.62 11.42 21.74
C ALA A 67 4.56 10.33 22.80
N LEU A 68 4.98 9.12 22.44
CA LEU A 68 5.08 8.02 23.40
C LEU A 68 6.01 8.45 24.53
N THR A 69 5.65 8.08 25.76
CA THR A 69 6.61 8.20 26.87
C THR A 69 7.83 7.34 26.57
N ALA A 70 8.99 7.70 27.15
CA ALA A 70 10.23 6.93 26.97
C ALA A 70 10.04 5.42 27.29
N GLN A 71 9.22 5.12 28.30
CA GLN A 71 8.89 3.74 28.69
C GLN A 71 8.05 3.01 27.64
N GLN A 72 7.09 3.70 27.01
CA GLN A 72 6.28 3.14 25.92
C GLN A 72 7.11 2.95 24.66
N GLN A 73 7.97 3.90 24.32
CA GLN A 73 8.89 3.80 23.18
C GLN A 73 9.82 2.59 23.32
N ASP A 74 10.40 2.41 24.50
CA ASP A 74 11.26 1.30 24.86
C ASP A 74 10.51 -0.06 24.85
N ALA A 75 9.25 -0.09 25.28
CA ALA A 75 8.40 -1.27 25.14
C ALA A 75 8.11 -1.63 23.67
N VAL A 76 7.85 -0.64 22.81
CA VAL A 76 7.65 -0.84 21.37
C VAL A 76 8.92 -1.37 20.70
N VAL A 77 10.08 -0.84 21.05
CA VAL A 77 11.38 -1.33 20.53
C VAL A 77 11.59 -2.79 20.94
N ARG A 78 11.42 -3.13 22.22
CA ARG A 78 11.53 -4.52 22.68
C ARG A 78 10.57 -5.46 21.97
N LEU A 79 9.31 -5.06 21.80
CA LEU A 79 8.33 -5.87 21.08
C LEU A 79 8.73 -6.07 19.62
N LYS A 80 9.23 -5.02 18.96
CA LYS A 80 9.74 -5.10 17.59
C LYS A 80 10.91 -6.08 17.47
N ASP A 81 11.87 -6.00 18.39
CA ASP A 81 13.02 -6.90 18.41
C ASP A 81 12.61 -8.35 18.67
N LEU A 82 11.65 -8.56 19.58
CA LEU A 82 11.08 -9.88 19.86
C LEU A 82 10.35 -10.45 18.62
N CYS A 83 9.55 -9.63 17.96
CA CYS A 83 8.85 -10.01 16.74
C CYS A 83 9.84 -10.35 15.61
N ASN A 84 10.89 -9.57 15.43
CA ASN A 84 11.93 -9.86 14.43
C ASN A 84 12.65 -11.19 14.74
N ALA A 85 12.99 -11.43 16.01
CA ALA A 85 13.63 -12.67 16.43
C ALA A 85 12.73 -13.92 16.27
N ILE A 86 11.40 -13.73 16.35
CA ILE A 86 10.41 -14.79 16.07
C ILE A 86 10.23 -14.98 14.56
N LEU A 87 10.19 -13.90 13.78
CA LEU A 87 10.03 -13.94 12.31
C LEU A 87 11.23 -14.53 11.57
N ASP A 88 12.43 -14.49 12.16
CA ASP A 88 13.62 -15.15 11.61
C ASP A 88 13.64 -16.68 11.83
N LYS A 89 12.72 -17.19 12.65
CA LYS A 89 12.52 -18.63 12.84
C LYS A 89 11.20 -18.99 12.18
N ASP A 90 11.26 -19.61 10.99
CA ASP A 90 10.11 -20.21 10.28
C ASP A 90 9.45 -21.34 11.10
N GLN A 91 8.90 -21.01 12.27
CA GLN A 91 8.12 -21.93 13.10
C GLN A 91 6.74 -21.34 13.37
N PRO A 92 5.68 -22.03 12.94
CA PRO A 92 4.31 -21.67 13.29
C PRO A 92 4.04 -22.11 14.74
N ALA A 93 4.64 -21.42 15.71
CA ALA A 93 4.45 -21.66 17.14
C ALA A 93 3.41 -20.72 17.76
N SER A 94 2.51 -20.11 16.97
CA SER A 94 1.62 -19.05 17.49
C SER A 94 0.26 -19.57 17.99
N GLN A 95 -0.29 -20.63 17.40
CA GLN A 95 -1.66 -21.05 17.74
C GLN A 95 -1.69 -21.90 19.00
N ALA A 96 -0.85 -22.94 19.08
CA ALA A 96 -0.79 -23.82 20.25
C ALA A 96 -0.42 -23.07 21.54
N PHE A 97 0.51 -22.12 21.47
CA PHE A 97 0.89 -21.29 22.62
C PHE A 97 -0.23 -20.32 23.02
N ALA A 98 -0.89 -19.66 22.06
CA ALA A 98 -2.00 -18.77 22.36
C ALA A 98 -3.21 -19.51 22.96
N ASP A 99 -3.45 -20.74 22.52
CA ASP A 99 -4.50 -21.61 23.06
C ASP A 99 -4.15 -22.08 24.49
N ASP A 100 -2.91 -22.50 24.75
CA ASP A 100 -2.41 -22.93 26.06
C ASP A 100 -2.40 -21.79 27.10
N VAL A 101 -2.01 -20.58 26.68
CA VAL A 101 -2.07 -19.37 27.51
C VAL A 101 -3.54 -18.89 27.69
N SER A 102 -4.41 -19.08 26.70
CA SER A 102 -5.84 -18.76 26.85
C SER A 102 -6.58 -19.71 27.79
N GLU A 103 -6.15 -20.98 27.88
CA GLU A 103 -6.70 -21.96 28.81
C GLU A 103 -6.31 -21.66 30.26
N SER A 104 -5.05 -21.28 30.51
CA SER A 104 -4.57 -20.90 31.85
C SER A 104 -5.20 -19.60 32.40
N HIS A 105 -5.70 -18.73 31.51
CA HIS A 105 -6.37 -17.46 31.86
C HIS A 105 -7.89 -17.46 31.59
N ALA A 106 -8.51 -18.65 31.53
CA ALA A 106 -9.88 -18.85 31.04
C ALA A 106 -10.98 -17.98 31.68
N MET A 107 -10.77 -17.49 32.90
CA MET A 107 -11.75 -16.73 33.70
C MET A 107 -11.45 -15.22 33.79
N THR A 108 -10.56 -14.69 32.96
CA THR A 108 -10.16 -13.27 32.99
C THR A 108 -10.36 -12.60 31.63
N ASP A 109 -10.61 -11.29 31.63
CA ASP A 109 -10.69 -10.48 30.40
C ASP A 109 -9.40 -10.54 29.55
N ALA A 110 -8.28 -10.94 30.17
CA ALA A 110 -7.02 -11.19 29.50
C ALA A 110 -7.15 -12.23 28.37
N LYS A 111 -8.05 -13.22 28.49
CA LYS A 111 -8.29 -14.24 27.46
C LYS A 111 -8.68 -13.61 26.12
N THR A 112 -9.60 -12.65 26.16
CA THR A 112 -10.10 -11.97 24.95
C THR A 112 -8.98 -11.17 24.30
N VAL A 113 -8.21 -10.43 25.10
CA VAL A 113 -7.06 -9.65 24.63
C VAL A 113 -5.99 -10.55 24.00
N ILE A 114 -5.64 -11.66 24.65
CA ILE A 114 -4.64 -12.63 24.16
C ILE A 114 -5.09 -13.23 22.82
N ARG A 115 -6.37 -13.57 22.67
CA ARG A 115 -6.92 -14.08 21.40
C ARG A 115 -6.91 -13.04 20.28
N HIS A 116 -7.19 -11.77 20.59
CA HIS A 116 -7.09 -10.70 19.60
C HIS A 116 -5.64 -10.43 19.19
N LEU A 117 -4.71 -10.44 20.13
CA LEU A 117 -3.29 -10.29 19.85
C LEU A 117 -2.75 -11.44 18.99
N SER A 118 -3.17 -12.69 19.25
CA SER A 118 -2.75 -13.83 18.43
C SER A 118 -3.32 -13.75 17.01
N ALA A 119 -4.61 -13.41 16.86
CA ALA A 119 -5.23 -13.22 15.56
C ALA A 119 -4.58 -12.07 14.77
N PHE A 120 -4.23 -10.98 15.45
CA PHE A 120 -3.52 -9.85 14.87
C PHE A 120 -2.10 -10.25 14.43
N ALA A 121 -1.36 -10.97 15.27
CA ALA A 121 -0.03 -11.46 14.94
C ALA A 121 -0.02 -12.39 13.71
N VAL A 122 -1.00 -13.30 13.60
CA VAL A 122 -1.16 -14.17 12.42
C VAL A 122 -1.44 -13.36 11.16
N ARG A 123 -2.33 -12.35 11.26
CA ARG A 123 -2.63 -11.47 10.13
C ARG A 123 -1.40 -10.68 9.69
N LEU A 124 -0.70 -10.07 10.64
CA LEU A 124 0.50 -9.27 10.39
C LEU A 124 1.63 -10.12 9.81
N HIS A 125 1.78 -11.37 10.25
CA HIS A 125 2.72 -12.31 9.65
C HIS A 125 2.35 -12.63 8.19
N ARG A 126 1.07 -12.90 7.91
CA ARG A 126 0.59 -13.16 6.54
C ARG A 126 0.84 -11.95 5.62
N GLU A 127 0.52 -10.75 6.09
CA GLU A 127 0.74 -9.50 5.35
C GLU A 127 2.23 -9.25 5.10
N CYS A 128 3.09 -9.45 6.12
CA CYS A 128 4.55 -9.32 5.98
C CYS A 128 5.13 -10.34 4.99
N THR A 129 4.67 -11.59 5.03
CA THR A 129 5.09 -12.63 4.09
C THR A 129 4.62 -12.30 2.67
N GLN A 130 3.40 -11.78 2.51
CA GLN A 130 2.88 -11.34 1.23
C GLN A 130 3.67 -10.14 0.68
N GLU A 131 4.00 -9.15 1.51
CA GLU A 131 4.84 -8.01 1.13
C GLU A 131 6.24 -8.46 0.68
N ARG A 132 6.88 -9.37 1.43
CA ARG A 132 8.18 -9.95 1.06
C ARG A 132 8.10 -10.67 -0.30
N PHE A 133 7.06 -11.45 -0.52
CA PHE A 133 6.84 -12.14 -1.80
C PHE A 133 6.64 -11.15 -2.95
N LEU A 134 5.79 -10.14 -2.76
CA LEU A 134 5.56 -9.10 -3.77
C LEU A 134 6.85 -8.32 -4.09
N LYS A 135 7.64 -8.00 -3.07
CA LYS A 135 8.94 -7.32 -3.25
C LYS A 135 9.91 -8.17 -4.07
N TYR A 136 9.97 -9.47 -3.82
CA TYR A 136 10.77 -10.40 -4.61
C TYR A 136 10.31 -10.47 -6.08
N GLU A 137 9.00 -10.59 -6.33
CA GLU A 137 8.47 -10.60 -7.70
C GLU A 137 8.70 -9.26 -8.42
N CYS A 138 8.61 -8.12 -7.71
CA CYS A 138 8.95 -6.81 -8.27
C CYS A 138 10.42 -6.75 -8.72
N GLN A 139 11.36 -7.20 -7.87
CA GLN A 139 12.78 -7.23 -8.23
C GLN A 139 13.08 -8.13 -9.45
N LYS A 140 12.37 -9.25 -9.55
CA LYS A 140 12.46 -10.16 -10.69
C LYS A 140 11.91 -9.53 -11.97
N LEU A 141 10.80 -8.80 -11.88
CA LEU A 141 10.24 -8.03 -13.00
C LEU A 141 11.20 -6.91 -13.45
N GLU A 142 11.76 -6.15 -12.51
CA GLU A 142 12.76 -5.11 -12.80
C GLU A 142 13.97 -5.68 -13.55
N SER A 143 14.52 -6.80 -13.08
CA SER A 143 15.63 -7.51 -13.74
C SER A 143 15.27 -7.96 -15.16
N THR A 144 14.02 -8.35 -15.37
CA THR A 144 13.52 -8.79 -16.68
C THR A 144 13.35 -7.60 -17.63
N MET A 145 12.84 -6.47 -17.13
CA MET A 145 12.71 -5.22 -17.89
C MET A 145 14.09 -4.72 -18.34
N GLU A 146 15.09 -4.69 -17.46
CA GLU A 146 16.46 -4.31 -17.82
C GLU A 146 17.05 -5.18 -18.93
N LEU A 147 16.74 -6.48 -18.94
CA LEU A 147 17.17 -7.39 -20.00
C LEU A 147 16.48 -7.09 -21.34
N VAL A 148 15.19 -6.77 -21.30
CA VAL A 148 14.42 -6.37 -22.49
C VAL A 148 14.96 -5.07 -23.06
N ASP A 149 15.22 -4.06 -22.22
CA ASP A 149 15.76 -2.77 -22.65
C ASP A 149 17.14 -2.92 -23.30
N LYS A 150 18.02 -3.73 -22.69
CA LYS A 150 19.34 -4.05 -23.29
C LYS A 150 19.21 -4.73 -24.66
N LYS A 151 18.23 -5.62 -24.82
CA LYS A 151 17.98 -6.30 -26.11
C LYS A 151 17.40 -5.34 -27.16
N ALA A 152 16.49 -4.45 -26.75
CA ALA A 152 15.91 -3.44 -27.62
C ALA A 152 16.97 -2.48 -28.12
N LEU A 153 17.82 -1.95 -27.23
CA LEU A 153 18.93 -1.06 -27.59
C LEU A 153 19.90 -1.73 -28.56
N LYS A 154 20.22 -3.01 -28.34
CA LYS A 154 21.08 -3.77 -29.26
C LYS A 154 20.43 -3.91 -30.65
N ALA A 155 19.14 -4.21 -30.71
CA ALA A 155 18.41 -4.34 -31.97
C ALA A 155 18.35 -3.00 -32.72
N GLU A 156 18.17 -1.88 -32.02
CA GLU A 156 18.22 -0.53 -32.60
C GLU A 156 19.59 -0.23 -33.20
N GLN A 157 20.68 -0.56 -32.50
CA GLN A 157 22.05 -0.38 -33.00
C GLN A 157 22.32 -1.25 -34.24
N GLU A 158 21.88 -2.51 -34.23
CA GLU A 158 21.98 -3.41 -35.37
C GLU A 158 21.19 -2.88 -36.59
N LEU A 159 19.99 -2.33 -36.36
CA LEU A 159 19.17 -1.72 -37.40
C LEU A 159 19.82 -0.45 -37.97
N ALA A 160 20.35 0.42 -37.12
CA ALA A 160 21.05 1.62 -37.54
C ALA A 160 22.29 1.29 -38.40
N THR A 161 23.04 0.25 -38.00
CA THR A 161 24.20 -0.22 -38.77
C THR A 161 23.78 -0.73 -40.16
N LYS A 162 22.68 -1.49 -40.24
CA LYS A 162 22.15 -1.97 -41.52
C LYS A 162 21.64 -0.84 -42.41
N LEU A 163 21.00 0.17 -41.83
CA LEU A 163 20.53 1.33 -42.58
C LEU A 163 21.72 2.08 -43.20
N GLN A 164 22.78 2.31 -42.44
CA GLN A 164 24.00 2.93 -42.96
C GLN A 164 24.63 2.11 -44.10
N GLN A 165 24.68 0.78 -43.96
CA GLN A 165 25.17 -0.10 -45.03
C GLN A 165 24.32 0.02 -46.31
N MET A 166 23.00 0.09 -46.19
CA MET A 166 22.12 0.29 -47.33
C MET A 166 22.33 1.65 -48.00
N GLU A 167 22.52 2.72 -47.23
CA GLU A 167 22.82 4.05 -47.76
C GLU A 167 24.16 4.08 -48.52
N GLU A 168 25.17 3.38 -48.01
CA GLU A 168 26.48 3.21 -48.68
C GLU A 168 26.34 2.41 -49.98
N GLU A 169 25.56 1.32 -49.99
CA GLU A 169 25.26 0.54 -51.19
C GLU A 169 24.50 1.36 -52.24
N GLU A 170 23.50 2.15 -51.84
CA GLU A 170 22.73 3.02 -52.73
C GLU A 170 23.63 4.09 -53.37
N ALA A 171 24.56 4.67 -52.59
CA ALA A 171 25.55 5.63 -53.10
C ALA A 171 26.49 5.00 -54.14
N ILE A 172 26.93 3.75 -53.93
CA ILE A 172 27.76 3.01 -54.89
C ILE A 172 26.98 2.75 -56.18
N VAL A 173 25.73 2.30 -56.08
CA VAL A 173 24.87 2.07 -57.26
C VAL A 173 24.65 3.36 -58.05
N ALA A 174 24.39 4.46 -57.37
CA ALA A 174 24.24 5.77 -58.01
C ALA A 174 25.52 6.20 -58.76
N ALA A 175 26.70 5.99 -58.15
CA ALA A 175 27.98 6.30 -58.79
C ALA A 175 28.26 5.43 -60.03
N LEU A 176 27.94 4.13 -59.96
CA LEU A 176 28.08 3.22 -61.10
C LEU A 176 27.14 3.60 -62.25
N ASN A 177 25.88 3.96 -61.95
CA ASN A 177 24.93 4.41 -62.97
C ASN A 177 25.43 5.68 -63.67
N ALA A 178 25.97 6.65 -62.93
CA ALA A 178 26.54 7.86 -63.52
C ALA A 178 27.72 7.55 -64.46
N GLN A 179 28.59 6.60 -64.11
CA GLN A 179 29.69 6.16 -64.98
C GLN A 179 29.17 5.45 -66.24
N ILE A 180 28.11 4.65 -66.12
CA ILE A 180 27.47 4.01 -67.28
C ILE A 180 26.93 5.07 -68.24
N GLU A 181 26.22 6.07 -67.73
CA GLU A 181 25.69 7.18 -68.53
C GLU A 181 26.80 7.96 -69.27
N GLU A 182 27.95 8.18 -68.61
CA GLU A 182 29.12 8.82 -69.22
C GLU A 182 29.69 7.99 -70.37
N VAL A 183 29.88 6.68 -70.16
CA VAL A 183 30.37 5.76 -71.20
C VAL A 183 29.39 5.65 -72.37
N GLU A 184 28.08 5.59 -72.11
CA GLU A 184 27.06 5.59 -73.14
C GLU A 184 27.11 6.87 -73.99
N ALA A 185 27.28 8.03 -73.35
CA ALA A 185 27.42 9.31 -74.05
C ALA A 185 28.66 9.35 -74.97
N GLU A 186 29.80 8.78 -74.53
CA GLU A 186 31.01 8.67 -75.35
C GLU A 186 30.81 7.78 -76.58
N ILE A 187 30.14 6.64 -76.41
CA ILE A 187 29.87 5.68 -77.49
C ILE A 187 28.94 6.30 -78.54
N TYR A 188 27.81 6.87 -78.12
CA TYR A 188 26.79 7.40 -79.04
C TYR A 188 27.14 8.79 -79.59
N GLY A 189 27.92 9.60 -78.88
CA GLY A 189 28.37 10.90 -79.38
C GLY A 189 29.44 10.82 -80.49
N SER A 190 30.02 9.64 -80.70
CA SER A 190 31.09 9.40 -81.70
C SER A 190 30.57 8.84 -83.04
N LEU A 191 29.26 8.61 -83.17
CA LEU A 191 28.57 8.07 -84.35
C LEU A 191 27.84 9.18 -85.13
#